data_AF-A0A512J0Q9-F1
#
_entry.id   AF-A0A512J0Q9-F1
#
_cell.length_a   1.000
_cell.length_b   1.000
_cell.length_c   1.000
_cell.angle_alpha   90.00
_cell.angle_beta   90.00
_cell.angle_gamma   90.00
#
_symmetry.space_group_name_H-M   'P 1'
#
loop_
_entity.id
_entity.type
_entity.pdbx_description
1 polymer ?
#
loop_
_entity_poly.entity_id
_entity_poly.type
_entity_poly.pdbx_seq_one_letter_code
_entity_poly.pdbx_strand_id
1 'polypeptide(L)' 'MGQAEKRLAGMRRNPAGDWTIDDIAVVCRAYGIDCVPPARGSHYDISHATRRRS' A
#
# COMPACT_ATOMS: atom_id res chain seq x y z
N MET A 1 18.33 4.54 -0.58
CA MET A 1 16.86 4.41 -0.64
C MET A 1 16.48 2.97 -0.93
N GLY A 2 15.61 2.39 -0.10
CA GLY A 2 15.12 1.02 -0.27
C GLY A 2 14.20 0.87 -1.50
N GLN A 3 13.90 -0.37 -1.91
CA GLN A 3 13.03 -0.63 -3.07
C GLN A 3 11.64 -0.01 -2.89
N ALA A 4 11.03 -0.17 -1.71
CA ALA A 4 9.70 0.39 -1.41
C ALA A 4 9.70 1.93 -1.39
N GLU A 5 10.77 2.56 -0.91
CA GLU A 5 10.92 4.01 -0.88
C GLU A 5 11.01 4.61 -2.29
N LYS A 6 11.79 3.96 -3.18
CA LYS A 6 11.86 4.33 -4.60
C LYS A 6 10.51 4.17 -5.31
N ARG A 7 9.79 3.09 -5.00
CA ARG A 7 8.45 2.83 -5.54
C ARG A 7 7.45 3.91 -5.10
N LEU A 8 7.40 4.21 -3.80
CA LEU A 8 6.54 5.28 -3.26
C LEU A 8 6.89 6.65 -3.87
N ALA A 9 8.17 6.96 -4.05
CA ALA A 9 8.59 8.19 -4.71
C ALA A 9 8.10 8.27 -6.18
N GLY A 10 8.14 7.15 -6.91
CA GLY A 10 7.59 7.04 -8.26
C GLY A 10 6.08 7.28 -8.31
N MET A 11 5.32 6.61 -7.43
CA MET A 11 3.87 6.77 -7.31
C MET A 11 3.48 8.20 -6.96
N ARG A 12 4.22 8.85 -6.05
CA ARG A 12 4.00 10.27 -5.69
C ARG A 12 4.26 11.22 -6.85
N ARG A 13 5.26 10.93 -7.68
CA ARG A 13 5.61 11.77 -8.84
C ARG A 13 4.56 11.68 -9.95
N ASN A 14 3.95 10.51 -10.14
CA ASN A 14 2.86 10.33 -11.10
C ASN A 14 1.71 9.50 -10.48
N PRO A 15 0.78 10.16 -9.75
CA PRO A 15 -0.33 9.47 -9.11
C PRO A 15 -1.28 8.77 -10.09
N ALA A 16 -1.37 9.23 -11.35
CA ALA A 16 -2.18 8.63 -12.40
C ALA A 16 -1.42 7.58 -13.24
N GLY A 17 -0.21 7.18 -12.82
CA GLY A 17 0.57 6.16 -13.52
C GLY A 17 0.00 4.74 -13.35
N ASP A 18 0.58 3.79 -14.07
CA ASP A 18 0.09 2.41 -14.19
C ASP A 18 0.54 1.50 -13.01
N TRP A 19 0.56 2.01 -11.78
CA TRP A 19 0.88 1.18 -10.62
C TRP A 19 -0.27 0.25 -10.25
N THR A 20 0.08 -0.91 -9.72
CA THR A 20 -0.86 -1.99 -9.39
C THR A 20 -1.11 -2.09 -7.89
N ILE A 21 -2.09 -2.91 -7.51
CA ILE A 21 -2.35 -3.23 -6.11
C ILE A 21 -1.16 -3.90 -5.41
N ASP A 22 -0.33 -4.65 -6.15
CA ASP A 22 0.89 -5.27 -5.61
C ASP A 22 1.94 -4.21 -5.26
N ASP A 23 2.03 -3.13 -6.06
CA ASP A 23 2.89 -2.00 -5.73
C ASP A 23 2.47 -1.34 -4.40
N ILE A 24 1.16 -1.20 -4.18
CA ILE A 24 0.59 -0.69 -2.92
C ILE A 24 0.93 -1.64 -1.77
N ALA A 25 0.74 -2.95 -1.94
CA ALA A 25 1.02 -3.95 -0.91
C ALA A 25 2.51 -3.94 -0.48
N VAL A 26 3.44 -3.78 -1.44
CA VAL A 26 4.89 -3.64 -1.17
C VAL A 26 5.17 -2.39 -0.33
N VAL A 27 4.53 -1.27 -0.65
CA VAL A 27 4.68 -0.03 0.12
C VAL A 27 4.09 -0.20 1.52
N CYS A 28 2.85 -0.68 1.66
CA CYS A 28 2.21 -0.90 2.96
C CYS A 28 3.08 -1.74 3.91
N ARG A 29 3.60 -2.87 3.43
CA ARG A 29 4.48 -3.73 4.20
C ARG A 29 5.73 -3.01 4.69
N ALA A 30 6.34 -2.16 3.86
CA ALA A 30 7.55 -1.42 4.22
C ALA A 30 7.31 -0.36 5.30
N TYR A 31 6.07 0.10 5.49
CA TYR A 31 5.69 1.10 6.48
C TYR A 31 4.88 0.51 7.65
N GLY A 32 4.85 -0.82 7.80
CA GLY A 32 4.12 -1.48 8.90
C GLY A 32 2.60 -1.34 8.81
N ILE A 33 2.06 -1.14 7.61
CA ILE A 33 0.63 -1.09 7.33
C ILE A 33 0.23 -2.48 6.82
N ASP A 34 -0.79 -3.06 7.45
CA ASP A 34 -1.41 -4.29 6.98
C ASP A 34 -2.31 -3.97 5.79
N CYS A 35 -2.04 -4.63 4.66
CA CYS A 35 -2.82 -4.55 3.43
C CYS A 35 -3.35 -5.95 3.14
N VAL A 36 -4.60 -6.19 3.52
CA VAL A 36 -5.22 -7.52 3.49
C VAL A 36 -6.05 -7.66 2.22
N PRO A 37 -5.81 -8.70 1.39
CA PRO A 37 -6.58 -8.93 0.19
C PRO A 37 -8.03 -9.31 0.52
N PRO A 38 -9.00 -8.95 -0.34
CA PRO A 38 -10.40 -9.29 -0.13
C PRO A 38 -10.62 -10.81 -0.13
N ALA A 39 -11.42 -11.30 0.82
CA ALA A 39 -11.99 -12.65 0.74
C ALA A 39 -13.13 -12.73 -0.30
N ARG A 40 -13.81 -11.60 -0.55
CA ARG A 40 -14.85 -11.42 -1.59
C ARG A 40 -14.87 -9.96 -2.04
N GLY A 41 -15.07 -9.72 -3.34
CA GLY A 41 -15.08 -8.38 -3.92
C GLY A 41 -13.67 -7.87 -4.24
N SER A 42 -13.54 -6.56 -4.48
CA SER A 42 -12.29 -5.92 -4.95
C SER A 42 -11.63 -4.99 -3.92
N HIS A 43 -12.24 -4.78 -2.76
CA HIS A 43 -11.77 -3.81 -1.77
C HIS A 43 -10.78 -4.46 -0.80
N TYR A 44 -9.61 -3.86 -0.65
CA TYR A 44 -8.60 -4.30 0.32
C TYR A 44 -8.86 -3.67 1.69
N ASP A 45 -8.64 -4.44 2.75
CA ASP A 45 -8.68 -3.95 4.11
C ASP A 45 -7.32 -3.38 4.51
N ILE A 46 -7.32 -2.15 5.03
CA ILE A 46 -6.11 -1.43 5.46
C ILE A 46 -6.18 -1.17 6.96
N SER A 47 -5.17 -1.64 7.70
CA SER A 47 -5.02 -1.38 9.13
C SER A 47 -3.59 -1.04 9.52
N HIS A 48 -3.43 -0.33 10.63
CA HIS A 48 -2.12 -0.08 11.23
C HIS A 48 -2.25 -0.29 12.74
N ALA A 49 -1.32 -1.01 13.35
CA ALA A 49 -1.42 -1.45 14.75
C ALA A 49 -1.69 -0.29 15.73
N THR A 50 -1.14 0.91 15.45
CA THR A 50 -1.33 2.11 16.29
C THR A 50 -2.48 3.02 15.85
N ARG A 51 -3.13 2.74 14.72
CA ARG A 51 -4.32 3.47 14.25
C ARG A 51 -5.50 2.50 14.19
N ARG A 52 -6.06 2.22 15.37
CA ARG A 52 -7.36 1.54 15.46
C ARG A 52 -8.40 2.44 14.77
N ARG A 53 -9.18 1.88 13.85
CA ARG A 53 -10.45 2.52 13.46
C ARG A 53 -11.31 2.61 14.73
N SER A 54 -11.67 3.84 15.10
CA SER A 54 -12.67 4.17 16.12
C SER A 54 -14.05 3.72 15.66
#